data_AF-A0A2V7BMY1-F1
#
_entry.id   AF-A0A2V7BMY1-F1
#
_cell.length_a   1.000
_cell.length_b   1.000
_cell.length_c   1.000
_cell.angle_alpha   90.00
_cell.angle_beta   90.00
_cell.angle_gamma   90.00
#
_symmetry.space_group_name_H-M   'P 1'
#
loop_
_entity.id
_entity.type
_entity.pdbx_description
1 polymer ?
#
loop_
_entity_poly.entity_id
_entity_poly.type
_entity_poly.pdbx_seq_one_letter_code
_entity_poly.pdbx_strand_id
1 'polypeptide(L)'
;MMRLRRVSLLLALSLLTSAAKAHGECAWVLWEQTTTGPAPVVWKILRVSADMTSCEAIKARTVEVAAASPPTGYARERRGDSTVMETPRVGLLIGAPSTALQYVCLPDTVDPRGVKR
;
A
#
# COMPACT_ATOMS: atom_id res chain seq x y z
N MET A 1 28.71 -18.44 -41.98
CA MET A 1 27.32 -17.92 -41.89
C MET A 1 26.57 -18.30 -40.60
N MET A 2 26.74 -19.49 -40.02
CA MET A 2 26.06 -19.87 -38.76
C MET A 2 26.51 -19.08 -37.51
N ARG A 3 27.76 -18.59 -37.46
CA ARG A 3 28.28 -17.81 -36.32
C ARG A 3 27.65 -16.41 -36.21
N LEU A 4 27.43 -15.72 -37.33
CA LEU A 4 26.78 -14.39 -37.34
C LEU A 4 25.32 -14.46 -36.90
N ARG A 5 24.54 -15.48 -37.35
CA ARG A 5 23.15 -15.67 -36.90
C ARG A 5 23.05 -15.90 -35.38
N ARG A 6 23.98 -16.65 -34.80
CA ARG A 6 24.02 -16.92 -33.35
C ARG A 6 24.31 -15.67 -32.53
N VAL A 7 25.25 -14.83 -32.99
CA VAL A 7 25.59 -13.56 -32.33
C VAL A 7 24.40 -12.60 -32.36
N SER A 8 23.72 -12.47 -33.51
CA SER A 8 22.51 -11.63 -33.62
C SER A 8 21.35 -12.14 -32.75
N LEU A 9 21.14 -13.45 -32.67
CA LEU A 9 20.11 -14.04 -31.80
C LEU A 9 20.40 -13.79 -30.32
N LEU A 10 21.67 -13.95 -29.89
CA LEU A 10 22.07 -13.68 -28.51
C LEU A 10 21.91 -12.20 -28.15
N LEU A 11 22.26 -11.29 -29.07
CA LEU A 11 22.03 -9.85 -28.91
C LEU A 11 20.54 -9.51 -28.81
N ALA A 12 19.70 -10.09 -29.67
CA ALA A 12 18.25 -9.87 -29.61
C ALA A 12 17.66 -10.40 -28.28
N LEU A 13 18.07 -11.59 -27.82
CA LEU A 13 17.63 -12.13 -26.53
C LEU A 13 18.12 -11.29 -25.33
N SER A 14 19.35 -10.77 -25.36
CA SER A 14 19.86 -9.90 -24.28
C SER A 14 19.13 -8.55 -24.26
N LEU A 15 18.78 -8.00 -25.43
CA LEU A 15 17.95 -6.80 -25.56
C LEU A 15 16.51 -7.04 -25.03
N LEU A 16 15.87 -8.16 -25.37
CA LEU A 16 14.53 -8.50 -24.87
C LEU A 16 14.51 -8.71 -23.36
N THR A 17 15.52 -9.39 -22.81
CA THR A 17 15.63 -9.58 -21.35
C THR A 17 15.94 -8.27 -20.60
N SER A 18 16.66 -7.32 -21.21
CA SER A 18 16.88 -6.00 -20.62
C SER A 18 15.62 -5.12 -20.67
N ALA A 19 14.85 -5.18 -21.76
CA ALA A 19 13.59 -4.43 -21.89
C ALA A 19 12.52 -4.99 -20.93
N ALA A 20 12.49 -6.31 -20.70
CA ALA A 20 11.60 -6.93 -19.73
C ALA A 20 11.89 -6.51 -18.28
N LYS A 21 13.16 -6.28 -17.91
CA LYS A 21 13.51 -5.78 -16.57
C LYS A 21 13.12 -4.31 -16.36
N ALA A 22 13.24 -3.48 -17.39
CA ALA A 22 12.80 -2.08 -17.33
C ALA A 22 11.28 -1.92 -17.16
N HIS A 23 10.51 -2.96 -17.46
CA HIS A 23 9.05 -3.01 -17.26
C HIS A 23 8.63 -3.67 -15.93
N GLY A 24 9.59 -4.10 -15.10
CA GLY A 24 9.36 -4.94 -13.91
C GLY A 24 9.60 -4.29 -12.54
N GLU A 25 10.04 -3.03 -12.48
CA GLU A 25 10.31 -2.31 -11.22
C GLU A 25 9.34 -1.12 -11.06
N CYS A 26 8.04 -1.35 -11.19
CA CYS A 26 7.07 -0.34 -10.77
C CYS A 26 7.16 -0.21 -9.26
N ALA A 27 7.48 0.98 -8.74
CA ALA A 27 7.49 1.21 -7.31
C ALA A 27 6.06 1.04 -6.75
N TRP A 28 5.92 0.43 -5.59
CA TRP A 28 4.65 0.21 -4.91
C TRP A 28 4.53 1.09 -3.69
N VAL A 29 3.43 1.81 -3.58
CA VAL A 29 3.15 2.75 -2.52
C VAL A 29 2.13 2.15 -1.57
N LEU A 30 2.48 2.10 -0.29
CA LEU A 30 1.55 1.79 0.79
C LEU A 30 0.81 3.07 1.17
N TRP A 31 -0.50 3.06 0.94
CA TRP A 31 -1.42 4.12 1.29
C TRP A 31 -2.20 3.77 2.56
N GLU A 32 -2.50 4.80 3.36
CA GLU A 32 -3.48 4.76 4.45
C GLU A 32 -4.66 5.65 4.07
N GLN A 33 -5.86 5.06 4.12
CA GLN A 33 -7.13 5.77 4.04
C GLN A 33 -7.72 5.87 5.45
N THR A 34 -8.00 7.09 5.89
CA THR A 34 -8.67 7.37 7.17
C THR A 34 -10.08 7.84 6.90
N THR A 35 -11.07 7.14 7.47
CA THR A 35 -12.48 7.56 7.45
C THR A 35 -12.96 7.72 8.89
N THR A 36 -13.33 8.94 9.29
CA THR A 36 -13.73 9.26 10.68
C THR A 36 -15.12 9.87 10.70
N GLY A 37 -16.14 9.09 11.07
CA GLY A 37 -17.53 9.55 11.10
C GLY A 37 -17.94 10.31 9.81
N PRO A 38 -18.49 11.53 9.91
CA PRO A 38 -18.87 12.34 8.74
C PRO A 38 -17.71 13.16 8.14
N ALA A 39 -16.49 13.07 8.67
CA ALA A 39 -15.37 13.84 8.19
C ALA A 39 -14.93 13.39 6.78
N PRO A 40 -14.33 14.28 5.97
CA PRO A 40 -13.77 13.90 4.68
C PRO A 40 -12.74 12.77 4.81
N VAL A 41 -12.71 11.89 3.81
CA VAL A 41 -11.70 10.84 3.70
C VAL A 41 -10.32 11.45 3.53
N VAL A 42 -9.37 11.01 4.35
CA VAL A 42 -7.97 11.45 4.28
C VAL A 42 -7.10 10.31 3.76
N TRP A 43 -6.25 10.61 2.78
CA TRP A 43 -5.27 9.66 2.25
C TRP A 43 -3.85 10.10 2.59
N LYS A 44 -3.02 9.15 3.03
CA LYS A 44 -1.60 9.37 3.34
C LYS A 44 -0.74 8.32 2.67
N ILE A 45 0.41 8.74 2.18
CA ILE A 45 1.48 7.82 1.78
C ILE A 45 2.25 7.45 3.04
N LEU A 46 2.35 6.15 3.32
CA LEU A 46 3.14 5.65 4.44
C LEU A 46 4.54 5.23 4.00
N ARG A 47 4.63 4.46 2.92
CA ARG A 47 5.90 3.87 2.44
C ARG A 47 5.90 3.66 0.94
N VAL A 48 7.09 3.63 0.36
CA VAL A 48 7.35 3.21 -1.02
C VAL A 48 8.26 1.98 -0.99
N SER A 49 7.98 1.01 -1.84
CA SER A 49 8.68 -0.27 -1.97
C SER A 49 9.07 -0.51 -3.42
N ALA A 50 10.14 -1.27 -3.66
CA ALA A 50 10.58 -1.59 -5.01
C ALA A 50 9.61 -2.53 -5.75
N ASP A 51 8.85 -3.34 -5.01
CA ASP A 51 7.96 -4.35 -5.57
C ASP A 51 6.71 -4.57 -4.70
N MET A 52 5.71 -5.25 -5.29
CA MET A 52 4.42 -5.52 -4.66
C MET A 52 4.56 -6.39 -3.40
N THR A 53 5.38 -7.43 -3.45
CA THR A 53 5.55 -8.39 -2.35
C THR A 53 6.12 -7.71 -1.12
N SER A 54 7.12 -6.85 -1.32
CA SER A 54 7.69 -6.01 -0.26
C SER A 54 6.66 -5.04 0.33
N CYS A 55 5.84 -4.40 -0.52
CA CYS A 55 4.76 -3.53 -0.04
C CYS A 55 3.74 -4.29 0.81
N GLU A 56 3.31 -5.46 0.35
CA GLU A 56 2.34 -6.32 1.03
C GLU A 56 2.86 -6.84 2.38
N ALA A 57 4.14 -7.19 2.46
CA ALA A 57 4.77 -7.56 3.73
C ALA A 57 4.81 -6.38 4.72
N ILE A 58 5.09 -5.17 4.24
CA ILE A 58 5.04 -3.95 5.06
C ILE A 58 3.59 -3.68 5.49
N LYS A 59 2.61 -3.82 4.59
CA LYS A 59 1.19 -3.64 4.89
C LYS A 59 0.74 -4.55 6.02
N ALA A 60 1.05 -5.85 5.95
CA ALA A 60 0.70 -6.82 6.99
C ALA A 60 1.26 -6.40 8.36
N ARG A 61 2.55 -6.03 8.41
CA ARG A 61 3.19 -5.54 9.63
C ARG A 61 2.57 -4.24 10.13
N THR A 62 2.24 -3.30 9.23
CA THR A 62 1.60 -2.03 9.59
C THR A 62 0.23 -2.27 10.21
N VAL A 63 -0.59 -3.17 9.65
CA VAL A 63 -1.91 -3.52 10.18
C VAL A 63 -1.78 -4.13 11.58
N GLU A 64 -0.82 -5.04 11.78
CA GLU A 64 -0.56 -5.64 13.09
C GLU A 64 -0.16 -4.60 14.14
N VAL A 65 0.83 -3.75 13.83
CA VAL A 65 1.30 -2.70 14.74
C VAL A 65 0.20 -1.68 15.03
N ALA A 66 -0.56 -1.28 14.01
CA ALA A 66 -1.66 -0.35 14.16
C ALA A 66 -2.74 -0.93 15.08
N ALA A 67 -3.14 -2.19 14.90
CA ALA A 67 -4.12 -2.84 15.75
C ALA A 67 -3.64 -3.00 17.21
N ALA A 68 -2.36 -3.30 17.42
CA ALA A 68 -1.79 -3.51 18.74
C ALA A 68 -1.57 -2.23 19.57
N SER A 69 -1.56 -1.05 18.92
CA SER A 69 -1.17 0.22 19.56
C SER A 69 -2.28 1.26 19.53
N PRO A 70 -3.40 1.07 20.25
CA PRO A 70 -4.50 2.03 20.27
C PRO A 70 -4.10 3.34 20.99
N PRO A 71 -4.59 4.51 20.54
CA PRO A 71 -4.44 5.76 21.27
C PRO A 71 -5.18 5.73 22.60
N THR A 72 -4.78 6.59 23.53
CA THR A 72 -5.48 6.76 24.81
C THR A 72 -6.94 7.13 24.58
N GLY A 73 -7.84 6.41 25.27
CA GLY A 73 -9.29 6.62 25.14
C GLY A 73 -9.95 5.86 23.98
N TYR A 74 -9.17 5.18 23.14
CA TYR A 74 -9.67 4.38 22.02
C TYR A 74 -9.34 2.89 22.18
N ALA A 75 -10.14 2.04 21.55
CA ALA A 75 -9.83 0.65 21.29
C ALA A 75 -9.56 0.50 19.80
N ARG A 76 -8.65 -0.42 19.44
CA ARG A 76 -8.44 -0.82 18.05
C ARG A 76 -8.70 -2.30 17.88
N GLU A 77 -9.36 -2.64 16.78
CA GLU A 77 -9.63 -4.00 16.37
C GLU A 77 -9.20 -4.18 14.93
N ARG A 78 -8.42 -5.21 14.65
CA ARG A 78 -8.09 -5.60 13.29
C ARG A 78 -9.31 -6.22 12.62
N ARG A 79 -9.71 -5.69 11.46
CA ARG A 79 -10.79 -6.22 10.63
C ARG A 79 -10.20 -6.74 9.31
N GLY A 80 -9.99 -8.05 9.23
CA GLY A 80 -9.34 -8.68 8.08
C GLY A 80 -7.87 -8.27 7.93
N ASP A 81 -7.37 -8.25 6.69
CA ASP A 81 -5.93 -8.15 6.41
C ASP A 81 -5.44 -6.73 6.13
N SER A 82 -6.37 -5.78 6.01
CA SER A 82 -6.06 -4.41 5.55
C SER A 82 -6.74 -3.31 6.36
N THR A 83 -7.65 -3.63 7.28
CA THR A 83 -8.44 -2.62 7.98
C THR A 83 -8.24 -2.72 9.49
N VAL A 84 -8.12 -1.56 10.14
CA VAL A 84 -8.14 -1.43 11.59
C VAL A 84 -9.27 -0.47 11.96
N MET A 85 -10.21 -0.97 12.75
CA MET A 85 -11.29 -0.17 13.31
C MET A 85 -10.84 0.41 14.65
N GLU A 86 -10.93 1.73 14.77
CA GLU A 86 -10.69 2.47 16.00
C GLU A 86 -12.02 2.98 16.55
N THR A 87 -12.37 2.57 17.77
CA THR A 87 -13.63 2.93 18.43
C THR A 87 -13.36 3.64 19.75
N PRO A 88 -14.14 4.67 20.12
CA PRO A 88 -13.99 5.31 21.42
C PRO A 88 -14.34 4.31 22.53
N ARG A 89 -13.55 4.28 23.61
CA ARG A 89 -13.87 3.49 24.80
C ARG A 89 -15.06 4.13 25.51
N VAL A 90 -16.12 3.34 25.69
CA VAL A 90 -17.33 3.74 26.41
C VAL A 90 -16.95 4.27 27.80
N GLY A 91 -17.43 5.47 28.14
CA GLY A 91 -17.16 6.13 29.41
C GLY A 91 -16.00 7.14 29.42
N LEU A 92 -15.12 7.12 28.40
CA LEU A 92 -14.04 8.11 28.26
C LEU A 92 -14.35 9.20 27.23
N LEU A 93 -15.04 8.85 26.13
CA LEU A 93 -15.23 9.73 24.97
C LEU A 93 -16.66 9.63 24.41
N ILE A 94 -17.66 10.04 25.19
CA ILE A 94 -19.07 10.02 24.76
C ILE A 94 -19.25 10.93 23.54
N GLY A 95 -19.77 10.38 22.44
CA GLY A 95 -20.04 11.11 21.20
C GLY A 95 -18.85 11.26 20.24
N ALA A 96 -17.67 10.72 20.58
CA ALA A 96 -16.56 10.68 19.64
C ALA A 96 -16.85 9.72 18.47
N PRO A 97 -16.46 10.07 17.23
CA PRO A 97 -16.67 9.20 16.07
C PRO A 97 -15.73 7.99 16.11
N SER A 98 -16.15 6.88 15.50
CA SER A 98 -15.25 5.80 15.14
C SER A 98 -14.44 6.16 13.90
N THR A 99 -13.23 5.61 13.82
CA THR A 99 -12.31 5.78 12.69
C THR A 99 -12.00 4.43 12.07
N ALA A 100 -12.09 4.33 10.75
CA ALA A 100 -11.59 3.19 9.99
C ALA A 100 -10.26 3.58 9.32
N LEU A 101 -9.22 2.80 9.57
CA LEU A 101 -7.92 2.89 8.91
C LEU A 101 -7.81 1.74 7.92
N GLN A 102 -7.78 2.04 6.63
CA GLN A 102 -7.59 1.04 5.58
C GLN A 102 -6.22 1.21 4.93
N TYR A 103 -5.48 0.12 4.82
CA TYR A 103 -4.14 0.07 4.25
C TYR A 103 -4.19 -0.62 2.88
N VAL A 104 -3.62 0.01 1.85
CA VAL A 104 -3.63 -0.54 0.50
C VAL A 104 -2.30 -0.30 -0.22
N CYS A 105 -1.78 -1.34 -0.86
CA CYS A 105 -0.64 -1.23 -1.76
C CYS A 105 -1.14 -0.94 -3.18
N LEU A 106 -0.67 0.14 -3.77
CA LEU A 106 -0.97 0.51 -5.16
C LEU A 106 0.33 0.80 -5.91
N PRO A 107 0.41 0.55 -7.22
CA PRO A 107 1.50 1.06 -8.03
C PRO A 107 1.64 2.59 -7.85
N ASP A 108 2.86 3.10 -7.90
CA ASP A 108 3.17 4.54 -7.81
C ASP A 108 2.46 5.41 -8.87
N THR A 109 2.12 4.80 -10.00
CA THR A 109 1.31 5.41 -11.07
C THR A 109 -0.17 5.58 -10.73
N VAL A 110 -0.66 5.00 -9.63
CA VAL A 110 -2.07 5.07 -9.20
C VAL A 110 -2.20 5.95 -7.96
N ASP A 111 -2.87 7.10 -8.13
CA ASP A 111 -3.25 7.97 -7.02
C ASP A 111 -4.71 7.69 -6.58
N PRO A 112 -4.94 7.10 -5.39
CA PRO A 112 -6.29 6.76 -4.93
C PRO A 112 -7.13 7.97 -4.53
N ARG A 113 -6.54 9.17 -4.46
CA ARG A 113 -7.26 10.42 -4.14
C ARG A 113 -8.17 10.88 -5.28
N GLY A 114 -8.07 10.24 -6.45
CA GLY A 114 -8.75 10.66 -7.67
C GLY A 114 -8.10 11.87 -8.31
N VAL A 115 -8.61 12.25 -9.48
CA VAL A 115 -8.16 13.45 -10.20
C VAL A 115 -8.56 14.68 -9.38
N LYS A 116 -7.58 15.53 -9.01
CA LYS A 116 -7.89 16.87 -8.48
C LYS A 116 -8.70 17.61 -9.55
N ARG A 117 -9.98 17.90 -9.26
CA ARG A 117 -10.80 18.78 -10.09
C ARG A 117 -10.44 20.23 -9.83
#